data_AF-A0A959UN02-F1
#
_entry.id   AF-A0A959UN02-F1
#
_cell.length_a   1.000
_cell.length_b   1.000
_cell.length_c   1.000
_cell.angle_alpha   90.00
_cell.angle_beta   90.00
_cell.angle_gamma   90.00
#
_symmetry.space_group_name_H-M   'P 1'
#
loop_
_entity.id
_entity.type
_entity.pdbx_description
1 polymer ?
#
loop_
_entity_poly.entity_id
_entity_poly.type
_entity_poly.pdbx_seq_one_letter_code
_entity_poly.pdbx_strand_id
1 'polypeptide(L)'
;DHLFWRERMERLANALSLFLGLVFLGGGMSKLFAAHAFPGLMGPVWLEEALEPHGLALYGHFIAWSQALIGYTLFTLLLRSLGAVLLVPLVVNILMVTISLDWRGTPYVVAGFLVMTGLILLIDRKRFAPLLGRPYPHGRPIAWRELLVWTAGLCVFAMGAPVSHVSLPLGYGLSAAGIALGLLAWWRHRRVTSAGTNP
;
A
#
# COMPACT_ATOMS: atom_id res chain seq x y z
N ASP A 1 29.79 4.85 -13.08
CA ASP A 1 28.36 5.09 -13.39
C ASP A 1 27.30 4.13 -12.84
N HIS A 2 27.64 3.00 -12.20
CA HIS A 2 26.61 2.11 -11.61
C HIS A 2 25.86 2.68 -10.39
N LEU A 3 26.50 3.57 -9.61
CA LEU A 3 25.91 4.20 -8.43
C LEU A 3 24.74 5.14 -8.82
N PHE A 4 24.96 5.94 -9.86
CA PHE A 4 23.96 6.87 -10.40
C PHE A 4 22.68 6.15 -10.87
N TRP A 5 22.83 5.04 -11.58
CA TRP A 5 21.68 4.23 -12.02
C TRP A 5 20.93 3.61 -10.84
N ARG A 6 21.64 3.16 -9.80
CA ARG A 6 21.01 2.57 -8.61
C ARG A 6 20.13 3.58 -7.90
N GLU A 7 20.62 4.80 -7.68
CA GLU A 7 19.83 5.86 -7.04
C GLU A 7 18.57 6.21 -7.84
N ARG A 8 18.68 6.34 -9.17
CA ARG A 8 17.53 6.63 -10.03
C ARG A 8 16.46 5.53 -9.94
N MET A 9 16.88 4.27 -9.93
CA MET A 9 15.96 3.13 -9.80
C MET A 9 15.29 3.09 -8.42
N GLU A 10 16.02 3.38 -7.34
CA GLU A 10 15.43 3.45 -5.99
C GLU A 10 14.42 4.61 -5.87
N ARG A 11 14.71 5.77 -6.45
CA ARG A 11 13.77 6.90 -6.51
C ARG A 11 12.52 6.54 -7.33
N LEU A 12 12.70 5.84 -8.46
CA LEU A 12 11.60 5.34 -9.28
C LEU A 12 10.71 4.37 -8.48
N ALA A 13 11.30 3.40 -7.78
CA ALA A 13 10.54 2.45 -6.96
C ALA A 13 9.75 3.15 -5.85
N ASN A 14 10.33 4.16 -5.21
CA ASN A 14 9.62 4.98 -4.21
C ASN A 14 8.48 5.78 -4.83
N ALA A 15 8.69 6.41 -5.99
CA ALA A 15 7.65 7.17 -6.70
C ALA A 15 6.48 6.27 -7.12
N LEU A 16 6.77 5.10 -7.71
CA LEU A 16 5.75 4.11 -8.06
C LEU A 16 5.00 3.62 -6.82
N SER A 17 5.71 3.41 -5.70
CA SER A 17 5.07 2.96 -4.45
C SER A 17 4.21 4.03 -3.80
N LEU A 18 4.60 5.31 -3.88
CA LEU A 18 3.76 6.42 -3.44
C LEU A 18 2.50 6.53 -4.30
N PHE A 19 2.65 6.42 -5.61
CA PHE A 19 1.53 6.45 -6.55
C PHE A 19 0.56 5.29 -6.31
N LEU A 20 1.04 4.05 -6.35
CA LEU A 20 0.21 2.87 -6.08
C LEU A 20 -0.34 2.90 -4.65
N GLY A 21 0.47 3.31 -3.68
CA GLY A 21 0.05 3.47 -2.29
C GLY A 21 -1.15 4.41 -2.17
N LEU A 22 -1.09 5.58 -2.81
CA LEU A 22 -2.19 6.55 -2.85
C LEU A 22 -3.44 5.97 -3.53
N VAL A 23 -3.28 5.32 -4.69
CA VAL A 23 -4.38 4.73 -5.47
C VAL A 23 -5.11 3.64 -4.69
N PHE A 24 -4.37 2.68 -4.12
CA PHE A 24 -4.94 1.56 -3.37
C PHE A 24 -5.45 1.96 -1.99
N LEU A 25 -4.76 2.89 -1.31
CA LEU A 25 -5.23 3.46 -0.05
C LEU A 25 -6.55 4.19 -0.26
N GLY A 26 -6.60 5.09 -1.24
CA GLY A 26 -7.82 5.83 -1.57
C GLY A 26 -8.95 4.91 -1.99
N GLY A 27 -8.69 3.97 -2.90
CA GLY A 27 -9.70 3.00 -3.35
C GLY A 27 -10.20 2.04 -2.28
N GLY A 28 -9.37 1.66 -1.30
CA GLY A 28 -9.80 0.85 -0.16
C GLY A 28 -10.62 1.68 0.84
N MET A 29 -10.12 2.85 1.22
CA MET A 29 -10.80 3.72 2.18
C MET A 29 -12.12 4.27 1.67
N SER A 30 -12.23 4.57 0.36
CA SER A 30 -13.50 4.98 -0.25
C SER A 30 -14.58 3.91 -0.16
N LYS A 31 -14.23 2.62 -0.07
CA LYS A 31 -15.18 1.52 0.13
C LYS A 31 -15.57 1.35 1.60
N LEU A 32 -14.69 1.72 2.52
CA LEU A 32 -14.89 1.51 3.95
C LEU A 32 -15.52 2.73 4.67
N PHE A 33 -15.32 3.92 4.13
CA PHE A 33 -15.82 5.16 4.72
C PHE A 33 -17.33 5.30 4.58
N ALA A 34 -17.93 5.93 5.59
CA ALA A 34 -19.35 6.26 5.58
C ALA A 34 -19.73 7.04 4.31
N ALA A 35 -20.82 6.61 3.67
CA ALA A 35 -21.33 7.16 2.42
C ALA A 35 -20.29 7.22 1.27
N HIS A 36 -19.25 6.38 1.32
CA HIS A 36 -18.14 6.39 0.36
C HIS A 36 -17.45 7.76 0.23
N ALA A 37 -17.48 8.56 1.31
CA ALA A 37 -17.06 9.96 1.26
C ALA A 37 -15.55 10.16 1.03
N PHE A 38 -14.73 9.14 1.30
CA PHE A 38 -13.28 9.23 1.12
C PHE A 38 -12.91 9.30 -0.36
N PRO A 39 -11.91 10.12 -0.76
CA PRO A 39 -11.48 10.23 -2.15
C PRO A 39 -11.06 8.87 -2.75
N GLY A 40 -11.94 8.30 -3.56
CA GLY A 40 -11.69 7.05 -4.29
C GLY A 40 -10.94 7.33 -5.59
N LEU A 41 -9.70 6.83 -5.69
CA LEU A 41 -8.87 6.95 -6.89
C LEU A 41 -8.91 5.68 -7.77
N MET A 42 -9.51 4.59 -7.29
CA MET A 42 -9.49 3.30 -7.97
C MET A 42 -10.82 2.54 -7.87
N GLY A 43 -11.36 2.25 -9.04
CA GLY A 43 -12.49 1.34 -9.23
C GLY A 43 -13.81 1.90 -8.71
N PRO A 44 -14.92 1.20 -8.99
CA PRO A 44 -16.21 1.56 -8.43
C PRO A 44 -16.19 1.38 -6.92
N VAL A 45 -16.74 2.36 -6.21
CA VAL A 45 -16.91 2.31 -4.76
C VAL A 45 -17.91 1.21 -4.35
N TRP A 46 -18.83 0.86 -5.25
CA TRP A 46 -19.85 -0.18 -5.10
C TRP A 46 -19.35 -1.62 -5.41
N LEU A 47 -18.07 -1.92 -5.23
CA LEU A 47 -17.53 -3.28 -5.48
C LEU A 47 -18.24 -4.35 -4.64
N GLU A 48 -18.60 -4.02 -3.39
CA GLU A 48 -19.34 -4.93 -2.51
C GLU A 48 -20.74 -5.23 -3.04
N GLU A 49 -21.47 -4.19 -3.44
CA GLU A 49 -22.81 -4.29 -4.06
C GLU A 49 -22.77 -5.08 -5.37
N ALA A 50 -21.70 -4.94 -6.17
CA ALA A 50 -21.53 -5.69 -7.41
C ALA A 50 -21.27 -7.19 -7.17
N LEU A 51 -20.73 -7.55 -6.01
CA LEU A 51 -20.41 -8.93 -5.62
C LEU A 51 -21.53 -9.59 -4.81
N GLU A 52 -22.42 -8.80 -4.22
CA GLU A 52 -23.55 -9.27 -3.40
C GLU A 52 -24.47 -10.26 -4.14
N PRO A 53 -24.87 -10.04 -5.42
CA PRO A 53 -25.69 -11.00 -6.17
C PRO A 53 -25.05 -12.40 -6.32
N HIS A 54 -23.73 -12.49 -6.12
CA HIS A 54 -22.97 -13.73 -6.20
C HIS A 54 -22.64 -14.33 -4.81
N GLY A 55 -23.19 -13.77 -3.73
CA GLY A 55 -22.89 -14.19 -2.36
C GLY A 55 -21.47 -13.82 -1.89
N LEU A 56 -20.84 -12.84 -2.55
CA LEU A 56 -19.43 -12.47 -2.35
C LEU A 56 -19.26 -11.11 -1.65
N ALA A 57 -20.28 -10.60 -0.96
CA ALA A 57 -20.22 -9.33 -0.23
C ALA A 57 -19.05 -9.29 0.78
N LEU A 58 -18.90 -10.34 1.61
CA LEU A 58 -17.77 -10.47 2.55
C LEU A 58 -16.41 -10.42 1.85
N TYR A 59 -16.32 -11.00 0.65
CA TYR A 59 -15.10 -10.98 -0.15
C TYR A 59 -14.80 -9.56 -0.68
N GLY A 60 -15.82 -8.83 -1.11
CA GLY A 60 -15.70 -7.40 -1.45
C GLY A 60 -15.19 -6.57 -0.27
N HIS A 61 -15.72 -6.81 0.92
CA HIS A 61 -15.29 -6.15 2.15
C HIS A 61 -13.83 -6.49 2.53
N PHE A 62 -13.44 -7.76 2.37
CA PHE A 62 -12.06 -8.21 2.56
C PHE A 62 -11.09 -7.54 1.58
N ILE A 63 -11.49 -7.40 0.30
CA ILE A 63 -10.70 -6.66 -0.70
C ILE A 63 -10.52 -5.22 -0.25
N ALA A 64 -11.56 -4.53 0.22
CA ALA A 64 -11.49 -3.14 0.64
C ALA A 64 -10.46 -2.92 1.77
N TRP A 65 -10.49 -3.74 2.82
CA TRP A 65 -9.48 -3.69 3.90
C TRP A 65 -8.08 -4.04 3.42
N SER A 66 -7.96 -5.05 2.55
CA SER A 66 -6.67 -5.43 1.96
C SER A 66 -6.08 -4.28 1.13
N GLN A 67 -6.91 -3.60 0.32
CA GLN A 67 -6.52 -2.43 -0.46
C GLN A 67 -6.02 -1.29 0.45
N ALA A 68 -6.76 -0.99 1.53
CA ALA A 68 -6.38 0.06 2.48
C ALA A 68 -5.06 -0.25 3.20
N LEU A 69 -4.89 -1.48 3.70
CA LEU A 69 -3.68 -1.93 4.40
C LEU A 69 -2.44 -1.91 3.50
N ILE A 70 -2.56 -2.49 2.30
CA ILE A 70 -1.45 -2.56 1.35
C ILE A 70 -1.11 -1.17 0.83
N GLY A 71 -2.13 -0.35 0.54
CA GLY A 71 -1.98 1.06 0.19
C GLY A 71 -1.22 1.85 1.24
N TYR A 72 -1.59 1.72 2.52
CA TYR A 72 -0.88 2.32 3.66
C TYR A 72 0.59 1.88 3.72
N THR A 73 0.84 0.58 3.54
CA THR A 73 2.19 0.01 3.59
C THR A 73 3.10 0.54 2.47
N LEU A 74 2.56 0.71 1.27
CA LEU A 74 3.28 1.29 0.14
C LEU A 74 3.48 2.81 0.29
N PHE A 75 2.45 3.53 0.74
CA PHE A 75 2.47 4.98 0.88
C PHE A 75 3.43 5.47 1.97
N THR A 76 3.54 4.73 3.07
CA THR A 76 4.43 5.07 4.18
C THR A 76 5.89 4.66 3.97
N LEU A 77 6.18 3.91 2.90
CA LEU A 77 7.51 3.50 2.43
C LEU A 77 8.38 2.66 3.40
N LEU A 78 8.05 2.56 4.69
CA LEU A 78 8.84 1.81 5.67
C LEU A 78 8.94 0.31 5.31
N LEU A 79 7.80 -0.29 4.98
CA LEU A 79 7.66 -1.69 4.59
C LEU A 79 7.34 -1.84 3.10
N ARG A 80 7.85 -0.91 2.27
CA ARG A 80 7.54 -0.81 0.83
C ARG A 80 7.64 -2.13 0.07
N SER A 81 8.73 -2.87 0.27
CA SER A 81 8.96 -4.13 -0.45
C SER A 81 7.95 -5.22 -0.05
N LEU A 82 7.55 -5.26 1.23
CA LEU A 82 6.49 -6.15 1.70
C LEU A 82 5.15 -5.75 1.10
N GLY A 83 4.83 -4.45 1.11
CA GLY A 83 3.62 -3.92 0.47
C GLY A 83 3.54 -4.30 -1.02
N ALA A 84 4.65 -4.23 -1.75
CA ALA A 84 4.69 -4.62 -3.16
C ALA A 84 4.44 -6.12 -3.36
N VAL A 85 4.97 -6.99 -2.49
CA VAL A 85 4.70 -8.44 -2.53
C VAL A 85 3.24 -8.72 -2.26
N LEU A 86 2.65 -8.09 -1.24
CA LEU A 86 1.23 -8.25 -0.89
C LEU A 86 0.30 -7.69 -1.96
N LEU A 87 0.74 -6.67 -2.71
CA LEU A 87 -0.04 -6.08 -3.78
C LEU A 87 -0.24 -7.02 -4.96
N VAL A 88 0.71 -7.92 -5.25
CA VAL A 88 0.59 -8.88 -6.37
C VAL A 88 -0.67 -9.75 -6.28
N PRO A 89 -0.89 -10.55 -5.21
CA PRO A 89 -2.09 -11.37 -5.12
C PRO A 89 -3.36 -10.51 -5.07
N LEU A 90 -3.34 -9.35 -4.42
CA LEU A 90 -4.50 -8.44 -4.39
C LEU A 90 -4.89 -7.94 -5.79
N VAL A 91 -3.91 -7.47 -6.58
CA VAL A 91 -4.14 -6.97 -7.94
C VAL A 91 -4.61 -8.08 -8.87
N VAL A 92 -4.04 -9.28 -8.76
CA VAL A 92 -4.49 -10.45 -9.54
C VAL A 92 -5.94 -10.81 -9.19
N ASN A 93 -6.31 -10.79 -7.91
CA ASN A 93 -7.69 -11.02 -7.49
C ASN A 93 -8.65 -9.97 -8.04
N ILE A 94 -8.30 -8.69 -7.96
CA ILE A 94 -9.11 -7.61 -8.53
C ILE A 94 -9.22 -7.79 -10.05
N LEU A 95 -8.11 -8.10 -10.74
CA LEU A 95 -8.11 -8.35 -12.19
C LEU A 95 -9.09 -9.48 -12.54
N MET A 96 -9.03 -10.60 -11.82
CA MET A 96 -9.93 -11.74 -12.02
C MET A 96 -11.39 -11.36 -11.81
N VAL A 97 -11.71 -10.60 -10.77
CA VAL A 97 -13.08 -10.07 -10.54
C VAL A 97 -13.52 -9.18 -11.71
N THR A 98 -12.69 -8.23 -12.13
CA THR A 98 -13.07 -7.30 -13.21
C THR A 98 -13.27 -7.98 -14.57
N ILE A 99 -12.51 -9.04 -14.85
CA ILE A 99 -12.72 -9.87 -16.05
C ILE A 99 -13.99 -10.71 -15.91
N SER A 100 -14.22 -11.30 -14.73
CA SER A 100 -15.37 -12.19 -14.50
C SER A 100 -16.70 -11.45 -14.56
N LEU A 101 -16.72 -10.17 -14.17
CA LEU A 101 -17.90 -9.30 -14.22
C LEU A 101 -18.00 -8.48 -15.52
N ASP A 102 -17.15 -8.75 -16.53
CA ASP A 102 -17.09 -8.04 -17.82
C ASP A 102 -16.99 -6.50 -17.70
N TRP A 103 -16.20 -6.01 -16.72
CA TRP A 103 -15.99 -4.58 -16.58
C TRP A 103 -15.08 -4.07 -17.69
N ARG A 104 -15.63 -3.28 -18.62
CA ARG A 104 -14.84 -2.72 -19.72
C ARG A 104 -13.88 -1.64 -19.24
N GLY A 105 -12.65 -1.65 -19.73
CA GLY A 105 -11.63 -0.64 -19.40
C GLY A 105 -10.85 -0.92 -18.12
N THR A 106 -11.53 -1.28 -17.02
CA THR A 106 -10.90 -1.51 -15.70
C THR A 106 -9.80 -2.57 -15.70
N PRO A 107 -9.94 -3.73 -16.37
CA PRO A 107 -8.89 -4.76 -16.43
C PRO A 107 -7.56 -4.23 -16.98
N TYR A 108 -7.58 -3.33 -17.96
CA TYR A 108 -6.36 -2.76 -18.53
C TYR A 108 -5.61 -1.87 -17.53
N VAL A 109 -6.36 -1.06 -16.77
CA VAL A 109 -5.78 -0.21 -15.72
C VAL A 109 -5.19 -1.08 -14.59
N VAL A 110 -5.93 -2.11 -14.16
CA VAL A 110 -5.48 -3.05 -13.12
C VAL A 110 -4.24 -3.83 -13.57
N ALA A 111 -4.20 -4.27 -14.84
CA ALA A 111 -3.01 -4.88 -15.43
C ALA A 111 -1.80 -3.91 -15.45
N GLY A 112 -2.04 -2.63 -15.72
CA GLY A 112 -1.01 -1.58 -15.61
C GLY A 112 -0.44 -1.48 -14.19
N PHE A 113 -1.28 -1.55 -13.15
CA PHE A 113 -0.82 -1.59 -11.76
C PHE A 113 -0.01 -2.86 -11.46
N LEU A 114 -0.36 -4.00 -12.05
CA LEU A 114 0.41 -5.23 -11.92
C LEU A 114 1.82 -5.07 -12.51
N VAL A 115 1.93 -4.43 -13.68
CA VAL A 115 3.23 -4.12 -14.31
C VAL A 115 4.05 -3.20 -13.41
N MET A 116 3.46 -2.11 -12.89
CA MET A 116 4.16 -1.20 -11.96
C MET A 116 4.64 -1.92 -10.69
N THR A 117 3.80 -2.81 -10.15
CA THR A 117 4.16 -3.65 -8.99
C THR A 117 5.33 -4.57 -9.33
N GLY A 118 5.30 -5.20 -10.50
CA GLY A 118 6.40 -6.01 -11.01
C GLY A 118 7.71 -5.22 -11.17
N LEU A 119 7.65 -3.98 -11.64
CA LEU A 119 8.82 -3.10 -11.72
C LEU A 119 9.41 -2.79 -10.34
N ILE A 120 8.56 -2.49 -9.34
CA ILE A 120 9.02 -2.28 -7.96
C ILE A 120 9.75 -3.52 -7.45
N LEU A 121 9.16 -4.71 -7.63
CA LEU A 121 9.76 -5.98 -7.19
C LEU A 121 11.06 -6.30 -7.93
N LEU A 122 11.14 -6.00 -9.23
CA LEU A 122 12.35 -6.20 -10.04
C LEU A 122 13.49 -5.30 -9.58
N ILE A 123 13.20 -4.05 -9.20
CA ILE A 123 14.18 -3.11 -8.62
C ILE A 123 14.63 -3.63 -7.25
N ASP A 124 13.69 -4.12 -6.44
CA ASP A 124 13.96 -4.66 -5.10
C ASP A 124 14.47 -6.10 -5.07
N ARG A 125 14.69 -6.75 -6.22
CA ARG A 125 15.03 -8.18 -6.32
C ARG A 125 16.14 -8.65 -5.37
N LYS A 126 17.11 -7.78 -5.08
CA LYS A 126 18.23 -8.06 -4.17
C LYS A 126 17.80 -8.22 -2.71
N ARG A 127 16.71 -7.57 -2.28
CA ARG A 127 16.14 -7.71 -0.92
C ARG A 127 15.54 -9.09 -0.69
N PHE A 128 15.11 -9.76 -1.75
CA PHE A 128 14.56 -11.12 -1.72
C PHE A 128 15.64 -12.21 -1.93
N ALA A 129 16.91 -11.84 -2.11
CA ALA A 129 18.00 -12.78 -2.27
C ALA A 129 18.10 -13.84 -1.14
N PRO A 130 17.82 -13.53 0.15
CA PRO A 130 17.80 -14.55 1.21
C PRO A 130 16.80 -15.67 1.01
N LEU A 131 15.66 -15.39 0.36
CA LEU A 131 14.65 -16.42 0.06
C LEU A 131 15.20 -17.47 -0.92
N LEU A 132 16.23 -17.12 -1.69
CA LEU A 132 16.92 -18.00 -2.64
C LEU A 132 18.23 -18.56 -2.05
N GLY A 133 18.41 -18.50 -0.73
CA GLY A 133 19.63 -18.97 -0.05
C GLY A 133 20.88 -18.11 -0.32
N ARG A 134 20.73 -16.90 -0.87
CA ARG A 134 21.85 -15.98 -1.13
C ARG A 134 22.03 -15.01 0.04
N PRO A 135 23.27 -14.57 0.32
CA PRO A 135 23.53 -13.64 1.42
C PRO A 135 22.77 -12.32 1.24
N TYR A 136 22.20 -11.81 2.34
CA TYR A 136 21.49 -10.54 2.33
C TYR A 136 22.48 -9.39 2.08
N PRO A 137 22.27 -8.56 1.03
CA PRO A 137 23.08 -7.37 0.84
C PRO A 137 22.87 -6.46 2.05
N HIS A 138 23.97 -6.09 2.72
CA HIS A 138 23.95 -5.37 3.99
C HIS A 138 23.06 -4.12 3.93
N GLY A 139 21.91 -4.20 4.59
CA GLY A 139 21.04 -3.07 4.89
C GLY A 139 20.80 -3.05 6.39
N ARG A 140 20.70 -1.85 6.98
CA ARG A 140 20.38 -1.74 8.41
C ARG A 140 18.98 -2.31 8.66
N PRO A 141 18.81 -3.15 9.69
CA PRO A 141 17.48 -3.62 10.09
C PRO A 141 16.62 -2.44 10.55
N ILE A 142 15.30 -2.57 10.37
CA ILE A 142 14.32 -1.63 10.93
C ILE A 142 14.33 -1.82 12.45
N ALA A 143 14.51 -0.74 13.22
CA ALA A 143 14.49 -0.87 14.67
C ALA A 143 13.06 -1.11 15.15
N TRP A 144 12.93 -1.91 16.23
CA TRP A 144 11.64 -2.24 16.83
C TRP A 144 10.77 -1.01 17.15
N ARG A 145 11.41 0.09 17.57
CA ARG A 145 10.71 1.35 17.86
C ARG A 145 10.07 1.99 16.63
N GLU A 146 10.72 1.94 15.47
CA GLU A 146 10.11 2.45 14.23
C GLU A 146 8.95 1.57 13.80
N LEU A 147 9.10 0.25 13.94
CA LEU A 147 8.02 -0.69 13.66
C LEU A 147 6.80 -0.44 14.56
N LEU A 148 7.01 -0.23 15.87
CA LEU A 148 5.93 0.08 16.81
C LEU A 148 5.18 1.38 16.46
N VAL A 149 5.92 2.45 16.11
CA VAL A 149 5.30 3.72 15.70
C VAL A 149 4.50 3.54 14.42
N TRP A 150 5.04 2.77 13.47
CA TRP A 150 4.35 2.46 12.22
C TRP A 150 3.09 1.62 12.46
N THR A 151 3.14 0.58 13.30
CA THR A 151 1.97 -0.24 13.64
C THR A 151 0.92 0.55 14.40
N ALA A 152 1.33 1.44 15.30
CA ALA A 152 0.39 2.35 15.98
C ALA A 152 -0.29 3.29 14.97
N GLY A 153 0.48 3.83 14.01
CA GLY A 153 -0.05 4.61 12.91
C GLY A 153 -1.06 3.83 12.06
N LEU A 154 -0.78 2.56 11.77
CA LEU A 154 -1.70 1.68 11.04
C LEU A 154 -3.00 1.45 11.82
N CYS A 155 -2.93 1.17 13.13
CA CYS A 155 -4.12 0.99 13.95
C CYS A 155 -4.98 2.27 14.00
N VAL A 156 -4.36 3.44 14.20
CA VAL A 156 -5.05 4.73 14.19
C VAL A 156 -5.70 5.01 12.83
N PHE A 157 -4.99 4.70 11.74
CA PHE A 157 -5.51 4.82 10.37
C PHE A 157 -6.72 3.90 10.14
N ALA A 158 -6.62 2.62 10.52
CA ALA A 158 -7.69 1.65 10.38
C ALA A 158 -8.95 2.04 11.17
N MET A 159 -8.78 2.62 12.37
CA MET A 159 -9.89 3.15 13.16
C MET A 159 -10.63 4.32 12.49
N GLY A 160 -10.01 4.99 11.51
CA GLY A 160 -10.67 6.06 10.75
C GLY A 160 -11.93 5.58 10.02
N ALA A 161 -11.94 4.36 9.48
CA ALA A 161 -13.09 3.80 8.77
C ALA A 161 -14.34 3.60 9.65
N PRO A 162 -14.31 2.83 10.77
CA PRO A 162 -15.48 2.68 11.62
C PRO A 162 -15.91 4.00 12.27
N VAL A 163 -14.96 4.85 12.67
CA VAL A 163 -15.28 6.17 13.28
C VAL A 163 -15.94 7.11 12.28
N SER A 164 -15.67 6.97 10.97
CA SER A 164 -16.31 7.78 9.94
C SER A 164 -17.84 7.64 9.91
N HIS A 165 -18.39 6.50 10.35
CA HIS A 165 -19.83 6.25 10.47
C HIS A 165 -20.48 7.00 11.63
N VAL A 166 -19.70 7.44 12.61
CA VAL A 166 -20.16 8.31 13.71
C VAL A 166 -19.89 9.78 13.38
N SER A 167 -18.72 10.08 12.83
CA SER A 167 -18.32 11.44 12.48
C SER A 167 -17.28 11.43 11.36
N LEU A 168 -17.69 11.91 10.18
CA LEU A 168 -16.80 12.04 9.03
C LEU A 168 -15.53 12.86 9.33
N PRO A 169 -15.60 14.05 9.97
CA PRO A 169 -14.40 14.81 10.33
C PRO A 169 -13.42 14.04 11.22
N LEU A 170 -13.94 13.28 12.20
CA LEU A 170 -13.08 12.46 13.07
C LEU A 170 -12.46 11.29 12.31
N GLY A 171 -13.20 10.63 11.41
CA GLY A 171 -12.66 9.58 10.54
C GLY A 171 -11.51 10.08 9.66
N TYR A 172 -11.65 11.27 9.06
CA TYR A 172 -10.57 11.92 8.33
C TYR A 172 -9.39 12.28 9.22
N GLY A 173 -9.65 12.86 10.40
CA GLY A 173 -8.61 13.22 11.36
C GLY A 173 -7.76 12.04 11.79
N LEU A 174 -8.40 10.91 12.12
CA LEU A 174 -7.72 9.66 12.47
C LEU A 174 -6.93 9.08 11.30
N SER A 175 -7.50 9.07 10.09
CA SER A 175 -6.80 8.59 8.89
C SER A 175 -5.54 9.43 8.61
N ALA A 176 -5.66 10.75 8.68
CA ALA A 176 -4.53 11.66 8.49
C ALA A 176 -3.47 11.49 9.58
N ALA A 177 -3.87 11.37 10.86
CA ALA A 177 -2.96 11.15 11.98
C ALA A 177 -2.21 9.81 11.84
N GLY A 178 -2.91 8.74 11.47
CA GLY A 178 -2.31 7.42 11.25
C GLY A 178 -1.29 7.41 10.10
N ILE A 179 -1.59 8.10 9.00
CA ILE A 179 -0.64 8.31 7.89
C ILE A 179 0.58 9.10 8.36
N ALA A 180 0.37 10.20 9.10
CA ALA A 180 1.45 11.04 9.62
C ALA A 180 2.40 10.24 10.53
N LEU A 181 1.88 9.36 11.40
CA LEU A 181 2.67 8.47 12.24
C LEU A 181 3.49 7.46 11.42
N GLY A 182 2.89 6.88 10.38
CA GLY A 182 3.59 5.97 9.46
C GLY A 182 4.73 6.65 8.72
N LEU A 183 4.50 7.86 8.22
CA LEU A 183 5.53 8.68 7.57
C LEU A 183 6.62 9.14 8.55
N LEU A 184 6.25 9.45 9.79
CA LEU A 184 7.21 9.77 10.86
C LEU A 184 8.14 8.60 11.15
N ALA A 185 7.61 7.37 11.22
CA ALA A 185 8.42 6.16 11.41
C ALA A 185 9.45 6.00 10.28
N TRP A 186 9.01 6.15 9.03
CA TRP A 186 9.91 6.12 7.88
C TRP A 186 10.97 7.23 7.91
N TRP A 187 10.59 8.46 8.22
CA TRP A 187 11.51 9.58 8.27
C TRP A 187 12.57 9.42 9.37
N ARG A 188 12.18 8.89 10.54
CA ARG A 188 13.13 8.54 11.62
C ARG A 188 14.10 7.47 11.17
N HIS A 189 13.61 6.40 10.56
CA HIS A 189 14.45 5.33 10.02
C HIS A 189 15.47 5.89 9.01
N ARG A 190 15.01 6.72 8.06
CA ARG A 190 15.88 7.34 7.04
C ARG A 190 16.97 8.21 7.66
N ARG A 191 16.64 9.06 8.64
CA ARG A 191 17.64 9.93 9.29
C ARG A 191 18.73 9.13 10.00
N VAL A 192 18.36 8.06 10.69
CA VAL A 192 19.33 7.17 11.35
C VAL A 192 20.23 6.48 10.33
N THR A 193 19.69 6.06 9.18
CA THR A 193 20.50 5.46 8.10
C THR A 193 21.49 6.46 7.49
N SER A 194 21.10 7.74 7.31
CA SER A 194 21.98 8.79 6.77
C SER A 194 23.02 9.30 7.77
N ALA A 195 22.75 9.25 9.07
CA ALA A 195 23.70 9.65 10.10
C ALA A 195 24.81 8.61 10.34
N GLY A 196 24.56 7.33 10.02
CA GLY A 196 25.54 6.25 10.13
C GLY A 196 26.51 6.12 8.96
N THR A 197 26.45 7.02 7.98
CA THR A 197 27.33 7.05 6.80
C THR A 197 28.33 8.20 6.81
N ASN A 198 28.52 8.89 7.94
CA ASN A 198 29.69 9.77 8.10
C ASN A 198 30.91 8.89 8.44
N PRO A 199 32.00 8.98 7.66
CA PRO A 199 33.26 8.27 7.93
C PRO A 199 33.89 8.70 9.25
#